data_AF-A0A1H5JA25-F1
#
_entry.id   AF-A0A1H5JA25-F1
#
_cell.length_a   1.000
_cell.length_b   1.000
_cell.length_c   1.000
_cell.angle_alpha   90.00
_cell.angle_beta   90.00
_cell.angle_gamma   90.00
#
_symmetry.space_group_name_H-M   'P 1'
#
loop_
_entity.id
_entity.type
_entity.pdbx_description
1 polymer ?
#
loop_
_entity_poly.entity_id
_entity_poly.type
_entity_poly.pdbx_seq_one_letter_code
_entity_poly.pdbx_strand_id
1 'polypeptide(L)'
;MIKPTPNPPIRLFTVADEISTEDLLVNLSETLASANALSCDIAFNLEGAPREELLGVAQLIELAQLLAERVHEGAGQAAAAGR
;
A
#
# COMPACT_ATOMS: atom_id res chain seq x y z
N MET A 1 20.44 0.86 -26.67
CA MET A 1 19.83 -0.37 -27.20
C MET A 1 19.58 -1.31 -26.02
N ILE A 2 18.37 -1.31 -25.45
CA ILE A 2 18.01 -2.24 -24.36
C ILE A 2 17.74 -3.60 -25.01
N LYS A 3 18.54 -4.60 -24.64
CA LYS A 3 18.34 -5.97 -25.12
C LYS A 3 17.11 -6.53 -24.39
N PRO A 4 16.10 -7.07 -25.08
CA PRO A 4 14.99 -7.76 -24.42
C PRO A 4 15.57 -8.89 -23.57
N THR A 5 15.24 -8.92 -22.28
CA THR A 5 15.66 -9.99 -21.39
C THR A 5 15.06 -11.30 -21.90
N PRO A 6 15.85 -12.36 -22.17
CA PRO A 6 15.33 -13.61 -22.77
C PRO A 6 14.29 -14.34 -21.92
N ASN A 7 14.09 -13.92 -20.67
CA ASN A 7 13.09 -14.46 -19.76
C ASN A 7 12.44 -13.31 -18.99
N PRO A 8 11.34 -12.71 -19.50
CA PRO A 8 10.62 -11.69 -18.75
C PRO A 8 10.06 -12.30 -17.45
N PRO A 9 10.05 -11.56 -16.33
CA PRO A 9 9.48 -12.06 -15.08
C PRO A 9 8.01 -12.42 -15.29
N ILE A 10 7.62 -13.62 -14.88
CA ILE A 10 6.22 -14.05 -14.88
C ILE A 10 5.49 -13.23 -13.83
N ARG A 11 4.59 -12.35 -14.27
CA ARG A 11 3.71 -11.61 -13.36
C ARG A 11 2.47 -12.45 -13.06
N LEU A 12 2.37 -12.96 -11.83
CA LEU A 12 1.18 -13.68 -11.37
C LEU A 12 0.01 -12.73 -11.10
N PHE A 13 0.31 -11.48 -10.71
CA PHE A 13 -0.67 -10.43 -10.45
C PHE A 13 -0.34 -9.21 -11.30
N THR A 14 -1.38 -8.53 -11.78
CA THR A 14 -1.28 -7.24 -12.47
C THR A 14 -2.41 -6.34 -12.01
N VAL A 15 -2.15 -5.04 -11.96
CA VAL A 15 -3.22 -4.04 -11.85
C VAL A 15 -3.82 -3.90 -13.25
N ALA A 16 -5.14 -3.85 -13.35
CA ALA A 16 -5.81 -3.60 -14.62
C ALA A 16 -5.55 -2.16 -15.08
N ASP A 17 -5.38 -1.98 -16.38
CA ASP A 17 -5.37 -0.64 -16.97
C ASP A 17 -6.78 -0.01 -16.83
N GLU A 18 -6.86 1.33 -16.93
CA GLU A 18 -8.13 2.09 -16.90
C GLU A 18 -8.87 2.13 -15.54
N ILE A 19 -8.26 1.67 -14.44
CA ILE A 19 -8.80 1.87 -13.09
C ILE A 19 -8.56 3.31 -12.64
N SER A 20 -9.57 3.92 -12.01
CA SER A 20 -9.45 5.29 -11.51
C SER A 20 -8.43 5.39 -10.38
N THR A 21 -7.76 6.53 -10.25
CA THR A 21 -6.85 6.78 -9.12
C THR A 21 -7.56 6.61 -7.77
N GLU A 22 -8.84 6.96 -7.70
CA GLU A 22 -9.66 6.81 -6.50
C GLU A 22 -9.83 5.34 -6.12
N ASP A 23 -10.24 4.48 -7.07
CA ASP A 23 -10.40 3.04 -6.83
C ASP A 23 -9.07 2.38 -6.46
N LEU A 24 -7.96 2.82 -7.08
CA LEU A 24 -6.61 2.36 -6.72
C LEU A 24 -6.23 2.75 -5.30
N LEU A 25 -6.55 3.97 -4.87
CA LEU A 25 -6.26 4.44 -3.51
C LEU A 25 -7.14 3.74 -2.46
N VAL A 26 -8.41 3.48 -2.76
CA VAL A 26 -9.29 2.68 -1.89
C VAL A 26 -8.71 1.27 -1.72
N ASN A 27 -8.37 0.60 -2.82
CA ASN A 27 -7.78 -0.74 -2.77
C ASN A 27 -6.44 -0.76 -2.02
N LEU A 28 -5.61 0.27 -2.19
CA LEU A 28 -4.37 0.45 -1.44
C LEU A 28 -4.66 0.59 0.06
N SER A 29 -5.57 1.46 0.45
CA SER A 29 -5.94 1.69 1.85
C SER A 29 -6.47 0.43 2.52
N GLU A 30 -7.32 -0.35 1.84
CA GLU A 30 -7.81 -1.64 2.31
C GLU A 30 -6.67 -2.67 2.45
N THR A 31 -5.77 -2.74 1.47
CA THR A 31 -4.61 -3.63 1.49
C THR A 31 -3.68 -3.32 2.66
N LEU A 32 -3.40 -2.03 2.89
CA LEU A 32 -2.57 -1.58 4.01
C LEU A 32 -3.25 -1.85 5.35
N ALA A 33 -4.56 -1.61 5.48
CA ALA A 33 -5.31 -1.94 6.69
C ALA A 33 -5.25 -3.44 7.00
N SER A 34 -5.39 -4.30 5.98
CA SER A 34 -5.24 -5.75 6.13
C SER A 34 -3.81 -6.13 6.55
N ALA A 35 -2.79 -5.52 5.95
CA ALA A 35 -1.40 -5.78 6.30
C ALA A 35 -1.06 -5.35 7.73
N ASN A 36 -1.62 -4.21 8.18
CA ASN A 36 -1.46 -3.73 9.55
C ASN A 36 -2.09 -4.70 10.55
N ALA A 37 -3.33 -5.16 10.27
CA ALA A 37 -4.03 -6.13 11.12
C ALA A 37 -3.24 -7.44 11.25
N LEU A 38 -2.72 -7.98 10.14
CA LEU A 38 -1.88 -9.18 10.15
C LEU A 38 -0.57 -8.95 10.92
N SER A 39 0.07 -7.80 10.73
CA SER A 39 1.34 -7.48 11.41
C SER A 39 1.14 -7.41 12.92
N CYS A 40 0.06 -6.77 13.37
CA CYS A 40 -0.32 -6.70 14.78
C CYS A 40 -0.69 -8.07 15.37
N ASP A 41 -1.46 -8.88 14.64
CA ASP A 41 -1.84 -10.23 15.09
C ASP A 41 -0.62 -11.15 15.26
N ILE A 42 0.34 -11.10 14.32
CA ILE A 42 1.58 -11.86 14.44
C ILE A 42 2.45 -11.31 15.57
N ALA A 43 2.59 -9.98 15.69
CA ALA A 43 3.37 -9.35 16.75
C ALA A 43 2.87 -9.74 18.15
N PHE A 44 1.54 -9.85 18.32
CA PHE A 44 0.92 -10.29 19.57
C PHE A 44 1.40 -11.68 20.01
N ASN A 45 1.66 -12.57 19.05
CA ASN A 45 2.08 -13.95 19.27
C ASN A 45 3.61 -14.13 19.42
N LEU A 46 4.41 -13.07 19.26
CA LEU A 46 5.87 -13.08 19.41
C LEU A 46 6.30 -12.40 20.70
N GLU A 47 7.56 -12.53 21.13
CA GLU A 47 8.13 -11.81 22.28
C GLU A 47 9.53 -11.27 21.96
N GLY A 48 9.99 -10.26 22.70
CA GLY A 48 11.33 -9.70 22.54
C GLY A 48 11.56 -9.05 21.17
N ALA A 49 12.77 -9.16 20.65
CA ALA A 49 13.18 -8.48 19.42
C ALA A 49 12.26 -8.74 18.20
N PRO A 50 11.82 -9.98 17.90
CA PRO A 50 10.90 -10.24 16.79
C PRO A 50 9.54 -9.52 16.89
N ARG A 51 9.02 -9.32 18.12
CA ARG A 51 7.81 -8.52 18.33
C ARG A 51 8.07 -7.06 17.95
N GLU A 52 9.17 -6.49 18.44
CA GLU A 52 9.54 -5.10 18.17
C GLU A 52 9.79 -4.85 16.68
N GLU A 53 10.40 -5.80 15.97
CA GLU A 53 10.58 -5.73 14.52
C GLU A 53 9.24 -5.66 13.78
N LEU A 54 8.26 -6.49 14.13
CA LEU A 54 6.93 -6.45 13.53
C LEU A 54 6.13 -5.20 13.91
N LEU A 55 6.26 -4.70 15.14
CA LEU A 55 5.66 -3.43 15.52
C LEU A 55 6.26 -2.27 14.71
N GLY A 56 7.57 -2.32 14.40
CA GLY A 56 8.20 -1.39 13.48
C GLY A 56 7.61 -1.48 12.06
N VAL A 57 7.31 -2.68 11.56
CA VAL A 57 6.62 -2.87 10.28
C VAL A 57 5.20 -2.29 10.32
N ALA A 58 4.44 -2.54 11.39
CA ALA A 58 3.10 -1.97 11.58
C ALA A 58 3.13 -0.44 11.56
N GLN A 59 4.13 0.18 12.20
CA GLN A 59 4.32 1.64 12.16
C GLN A 59 4.58 2.16 10.73
N LEU A 60 5.37 1.45 9.93
CA LEU A 60 5.62 1.82 8.53
C LEU A 60 4.36 1.69 7.66
N ILE A 61 3.53 0.67 7.92
CA ILE A 61 2.25 0.48 7.23
C ILE A 61 1.30 1.62 7.56
N GLU A 62 1.18 1.99 8.85
CA GLU A 62 0.35 3.12 9.28
C GLU A 62 0.81 4.44 8.63
N LEU A 63 2.12 4.67 8.54
CA LEU A 63 2.66 5.82 7.82
C LEU A 63 2.27 5.81 6.34
N ALA A 64 2.31 4.65 5.67
CA ALA A 64 1.88 4.51 4.29
C ALA A 64 0.38 4.82 4.12
N GLN A 65 -0.47 4.42 5.09
CA GLN A 65 -1.89 4.76 5.10
C GLN A 65 -2.11 6.27 5.18
N LEU A 66 -1.40 6.96 6.08
CA LEU A 66 -1.48 8.42 6.20
C LEU A 66 -1.06 9.14 4.91
N LEU A 67 -0.03 8.63 4.22
CA LEU A 67 0.39 9.17 2.94
C LEU A 67 -0.67 8.94 1.85
N ALA A 68 -1.27 7.75 1.79
CA ALA A 68 -2.33 7.43 0.84
C ALA A 68 -3.59 8.30 1.07
N GLU A 69 -3.99 8.47 2.34
CA GLU A 69 -5.10 9.37 2.72
C GLU A 69 -4.81 10.80 2.27
N ARG A 70 -3.60 11.32 2.51
CA ARG A 70 -3.25 12.67 2.07
C ARG A 70 -3.29 12.84 0.55
N VAL A 71 -2.91 11.82 -0.21
CA VAL A 71 -3.05 11.82 -1.68
C VAL A 71 -4.53 11.81 -2.09
N HIS A 72 -5.36 11.03 -1.42
CA HIS A 72 -6.80 10.97 -1.65
C HIS A 72 -7.49 12.32 -1.37
N GLU A 73 -7.22 12.93 -0.20
CA GLU A 73 -7.70 14.27 0.16
C GLU A 73 -7.28 15.34 -0.85
N GLY A 74 -6.02 15.29 -1.29
CA GLY A 74 -5.46 16.22 -2.28
C GLY A 74 -6.12 16.09 -3.66
N ALA A 75 -6.51 14.88 -4.06
CA ALA A 75 -7.27 14.65 -5.29
C ALA A 75 -8.67 15.28 -5.25
N GLY A 76 -9.32 15.26 -4.08
CA GLY A 76 -10.63 15.90 -3.86
C GLY A 76 -10.58 17.44 -3.98
N GLN A 77 -9.50 18.07 -3.53
CA GLN A 77 -9.34 19.54 -3.58
C GLN A 77 -9.03 20.07 -5.00
N ALA A 78 -8.27 19.32 -5.80
CA ALA A 78 -8.00 19.69 -7.19
C ALA A 78 -9.27 19.65 -8.08
N ALA A 79 -10.20 18.74 -7.79
CA ALA A 79 -11.48 18.66 -8.48
C ALA A 79 -12.45 19.82 -8.15
N ALA A 80 -12.32 20.42 -6.96
CA ALA A 80 -13.14 21.55 -6.52
C ALA A 80 -12.65 22.91 -7.04
N ALA A 81 -11.34 23.06 -7.28
CA ALA A 81 -10.73 24.31 -7.77
C ALA A 81 -10.89 24.52 -9.30
N GLY A 82 -11.39 23.52 -10.03
CA GLY A 82 -11.62 23.57 -11.48
C GLY A 82 -13.10 23.73 -11.88
N ARG A 83 -14.00 24.08 -10.97
CA ARG A 83 -15.44 24.28 -11.22
C ARG A 83 -15.86 25.72 -10.97
#